data_AF-A0A8S4Q9D3-F1
#
_entry.id   AF-A0A8S4Q9D3-F1
#
_cell.length_a   1.000
_cell.length_b   1.000
_cell.length_c   1.000
_cell.angle_alpha   90.00
_cell.angle_beta   90.00
_cell.angle_gamma   90.00
#
_symmetry.space_group_name_H-M   'P 1'
#
loop_
_entity.id
_entity.type
_entity.pdbx_description
1 polymer ?
#
loop_
_entity_poly.entity_id
_entity_poly.type
_entity_poly.pdbx_seq_one_letter_code
_entity_poly.pdbx_strand_id
1 'polypeptide(L)'
;MVVCIVIITTVLIAILNDNNIPMSFSYAEKYPKFRISDATKTKEDSANNKFQSLALVENDKYRKHTKKIKTPRRKSYRPGENSFSPGARLPNTVKETKIKTCKQNRTHSFLYLSGLHSDPRLHIDFKRKKFVYKIQLDYPTWKVSIWSTAEYCHAEGWISNTKSARNTYVVGLSKQTKIPIYVADRSVTQPIKVKTAQYTLILTRRSRGERGAFPEKVNHNVCLMRQECDRMIFPKEPCGLQATGNDSWNTIKTRNAKLPECESGNVPGAWLVPCADCSDANSCYWKQAVWQPNKCSHHRPSLKLAQRSYDGKNILFLGDSTLRRIMYYMMEYINGSLTEWRLSHSSLVYSNINGGRTHISFLYYPSLQKHSSPINKALKTLVKISHPVRNSSSTVLVVGRYRNIDKSDFPLLMSTLKELGLTGIKLIMKTMGANRCEDIAKDIMRNAALNAIAQRNGFEILQVFPIILGMYKDVTYGRCALPQERGSKIKKLPCQR
;
A
#
# COMPACT_ATOMS: atom_id res chain seq x y z
N MET A 1 -2.82 -2.54 12.36
CA MET A 1 -1.39 -2.54 11.93
C MET A 1 -0.44 -3.29 12.89
N VAL A 2 -0.40 -3.00 14.21
CA VAL A 2 0.52 -3.68 15.16
C VAL A 2 0.35 -5.21 15.14
N VAL A 3 -0.89 -5.69 15.22
CA VAL A 3 -1.22 -7.13 15.16
C VAL A 3 -0.67 -7.79 13.89
N CYS A 4 -0.86 -7.18 12.71
CA CYS A 4 -0.34 -7.71 11.45
C CYS A 4 1.19 -7.79 11.45
N ILE A 5 1.88 -6.77 11.98
CA ILE A 5 3.35 -6.75 12.05
C ILE A 5 3.86 -7.85 12.99
N VAL A 6 3.21 -8.06 14.13
CA VAL A 6 3.56 -9.15 15.08
C VAL A 6 3.54 -10.51 14.39
N ILE A 7 2.48 -10.79 13.64
CA ILE A 7 2.33 -12.05 12.91
C ILE A 7 3.40 -12.17 11.83
N ILE A 8 3.58 -11.13 11.01
CA ILE A 8 4.57 -11.15 9.92
C ILE A 8 5.98 -11.35 10.48
N THR A 9 6.33 -10.70 11.60
CA THR A 9 7.62 -10.94 12.23
C THR A 9 7.72 -12.34 12.83
N THR A 10 6.64 -12.91 13.38
CA THR A 10 6.64 -14.30 13.84
C THR A 10 6.97 -15.27 12.70
N VAL A 11 6.35 -15.07 11.53
CA VAL A 11 6.67 -15.84 10.31
C VAL A 11 8.12 -15.64 9.89
N LEU A 12 8.64 -14.41 9.97
CA LEU A 12 10.05 -14.14 9.66
C LEU A 12 11.00 -14.87 10.63
N ILE A 13 10.67 -14.94 11.92
CA ILE A 13 11.50 -15.69 12.89
C ILE A 13 11.47 -17.18 12.59
N ALA A 14 10.29 -17.73 12.28
CA ALA A 14 10.15 -19.14 11.91
C ALA A 14 10.99 -19.48 10.67
N ILE A 15 10.92 -18.63 9.64
CA ILE A 15 11.78 -18.73 8.45
C ILE A 15 13.27 -18.73 8.81
N LEU A 16 13.70 -17.91 9.77
CA LEU A 16 15.12 -17.79 10.13
C LEU A 16 15.65 -18.93 11.01
N ASN A 17 14.77 -19.76 11.56
CA ASN A 17 15.12 -20.88 12.40
C ASN A 17 15.48 -22.09 11.51
N ASP A 18 16.77 -22.26 11.18
CA ASP A 18 17.29 -23.21 10.19
C ASP A 18 17.20 -24.72 10.60
N ASN A 19 16.31 -25.11 11.52
CA ASN A 19 16.11 -26.52 11.89
C ASN A 19 15.24 -27.26 10.85
N ASN A 20 15.93 -27.83 9.84
CA ASN A 20 15.53 -28.93 8.95
C ASN A 20 14.15 -28.88 8.26
N ILE A 21 14.10 -28.37 7.02
CA ILE A 21 13.20 -28.93 5.99
C ILE A 21 13.95 -28.98 4.64
N PRO A 22 14.21 -30.17 4.07
CA PRO A 22 14.61 -30.31 2.67
C PRO A 22 13.43 -29.92 1.78
N MET A 23 13.62 -28.89 0.95
CA MET A 23 12.62 -28.49 -0.05
C MET A 23 12.51 -29.55 -1.16
N SER A 24 11.48 -30.39 -1.11
CA SER A 24 10.97 -31.08 -2.29
C SER A 24 9.68 -30.39 -2.75
N PHE A 25 9.65 -29.98 -4.02
CA PHE A 25 8.51 -29.28 -4.61
C PHE A 25 7.50 -30.28 -5.18
N SER A 26 6.27 -30.22 -4.68
CA SER A 26 5.09 -30.60 -5.46
C SER A 26 3.94 -29.67 -5.09
N TYR A 27 3.52 -28.82 -6.01
CA TYR A 27 2.24 -28.12 -5.92
C TYR A 27 1.62 -28.03 -7.31
N ALA A 28 0.75 -29.00 -7.60
CA ALA A 28 -0.44 -28.81 -8.39
C ALA A 28 -1.64 -28.69 -7.43
N GLU A 29 -2.63 -27.89 -7.83
CA GLU A 29 -4.00 -27.82 -7.28
C GLU A 29 -4.27 -26.97 -6.02
N LYS A 30 -4.66 -25.71 -6.25
CA LYS A 30 -5.99 -25.15 -5.84
C LYS A 30 -6.17 -23.69 -6.28
N TYR A 31 -6.08 -23.46 -7.59
CA TYR A 31 -6.77 -22.32 -8.20
C TYR A 31 -7.81 -22.90 -9.15
N PRO A 32 -9.07 -22.40 -9.18
CA PRO A 32 -10.06 -22.90 -10.12
C PRO A 32 -9.50 -22.74 -11.54
N LYS A 33 -9.38 -23.86 -12.26
CA LYS A 33 -9.06 -23.89 -13.68
C LYS A 33 -10.16 -23.12 -14.42
N PHE A 34 -9.89 -21.86 -14.78
CA PHE A 34 -10.68 -21.21 -15.82
C PHE A 34 -10.27 -21.86 -17.14
N ARG A 35 -11.18 -22.65 -17.71
CA ARG A 35 -11.08 -23.15 -19.09
C ARG A 35 -11.01 -21.92 -20.00
N ILE A 36 -9.84 -21.67 -20.57
CA ILE A 36 -9.74 -20.97 -21.85
C ILE A 36 -10.03 -22.06 -22.87
N SER A 37 -11.13 -21.90 -23.60
CA SER A 37 -11.51 -22.79 -24.70
C SER A 37 -10.38 -22.92 -25.70
N ASP A 38 -10.09 -24.17 -26.07
CA ASP A 38 -9.11 -24.57 -27.07
C ASP A 38 -9.41 -23.94 -28.43
N ALA A 39 -8.54 -23.03 -28.85
CA ALA A 39 -8.25 -22.76 -30.27
C ALA A 39 -6.88 -22.10 -30.37
N THR A 40 -6.06 -22.59 -31.31
CA THR A 40 -4.74 -22.07 -31.73
C THR A 40 -3.51 -22.54 -30.93
N LYS A 41 -3.32 -23.86 -30.95
CA LYS A 41 -2.01 -24.49 -30.75
C LYS A 41 -1.38 -24.75 -32.12
N THR A 42 -0.72 -23.75 -32.70
CA THR A 42 0.31 -23.83 -33.78
C THR A 42 0.61 -22.41 -34.27
N LYS A 43 1.63 -21.73 -33.71
CA LYS A 43 2.40 -20.63 -34.35
C LYS A 43 3.49 -20.02 -33.44
N GLU A 44 4.11 -20.81 -32.54
CA GLU A 44 5.12 -20.28 -31.62
C GLU A 44 6.58 -20.35 -32.12
N ASP A 45 6.85 -20.96 -33.29
CA ASP A 45 8.24 -21.07 -33.81
C ASP A 45 8.58 -20.16 -35.01
N SER A 46 7.72 -19.19 -35.37
CA SER A 46 7.99 -18.28 -36.51
C SER A 46 8.07 -16.79 -36.14
N ALA A 47 7.85 -16.42 -34.88
CA ALA A 47 7.83 -15.02 -34.45
C ALA A 47 9.20 -14.48 -33.97
N ASN A 48 10.21 -15.33 -33.78
CA ASN A 48 11.49 -14.92 -33.19
C ASN A 48 12.53 -14.37 -34.20
N ASN A 49 12.28 -14.44 -35.51
CA ASN A 49 13.22 -13.96 -36.54
C ASN A 49 12.77 -12.71 -37.31
N LYS A 50 11.65 -12.05 -36.91
CA LYS A 50 11.14 -10.85 -37.61
C LYS A 50 11.15 -9.56 -36.80
N PHE A 51 11.65 -9.59 -35.56
CA PHE A 51 11.72 -8.41 -34.67
C PHE A 51 13.10 -7.73 -34.60
N GLN A 52 14.13 -8.26 -35.26
CA GLN A 52 15.46 -7.64 -35.33
C GLN A 52 15.72 -6.81 -36.60
N SER A 53 14.84 -6.83 -37.61
CA SER A 53 15.04 -6.09 -38.88
C SER A 53 14.22 -4.80 -39.02
N LEU A 54 13.36 -4.46 -38.05
CA LEU A 54 12.52 -3.25 -38.08
C LEU A 54 13.03 -2.08 -37.20
N ALA A 55 14.10 -2.28 -36.44
CA ALA A 55 14.67 -1.24 -35.55
C ALA A 55 15.76 -0.38 -36.21
N LEU A 56 16.08 -0.60 -37.50
CA LEU A 56 17.14 0.11 -38.23
C LEU A 56 16.64 1.02 -39.37
N VAL A 57 15.32 1.19 -39.56
CA VAL A 57 14.75 1.97 -40.69
C VAL A 57 13.96 3.23 -40.25
N GLU A 58 13.73 3.43 -38.95
CA GLU A 58 12.91 4.57 -38.46
C GLU A 58 13.68 5.84 -38.06
N ASN A 59 15.01 5.87 -38.15
CA ASN A 59 15.81 7.04 -37.77
C ASN A 59 16.11 8.05 -38.91
N ASP A 60 15.72 7.78 -40.15
CA ASP A 60 16.07 8.63 -41.31
C ASP A 60 14.93 9.49 -41.90
N LYS A 61 13.73 9.48 -41.30
CA LYS A 61 12.55 10.19 -41.88
C LYS A 61 12.13 11.49 -41.20
N TYR A 62 12.86 11.98 -40.19
CA TYR A 62 12.58 13.28 -39.55
C TYR A 62 13.60 14.36 -39.91
N ARG A 63 13.76 14.61 -41.21
CA ARG A 63 14.41 15.83 -41.70
C ARG A 63 13.90 16.18 -43.10
N LYS A 64 12.83 16.99 -43.19
CA LYS A 64 12.63 18.09 -44.17
C LYS A 64 11.14 18.48 -44.38
N HIS A 65 10.93 19.80 -44.42
CA HIS A 65 9.92 20.59 -45.13
C HIS A 65 8.47 20.79 -44.61
N THR A 66 8.30 21.98 -44.04
CA THR A 66 7.25 23.00 -44.26
C THR A 66 6.49 22.98 -45.61
N LYS A 67 5.15 23.11 -45.61
CA LYS A 67 4.36 24.28 -46.10
C LYS A 67 2.84 23.99 -46.21
N LYS A 68 2.07 25.08 -46.10
CA LYS A 68 0.61 25.31 -46.17
C LYS A 68 -0.08 24.71 -47.42
N ILE A 69 -1.40 24.42 -47.34
CA ILE A 69 -2.51 25.08 -48.10
C ILE A 69 -3.86 24.30 -48.03
N LYS A 70 -4.90 25.06 -47.64
CA LYS A 70 -6.35 25.13 -48.00
C LYS A 70 -7.23 23.89 -48.33
N THR A 71 -8.42 23.91 -47.72
CA THR A 71 -9.70 23.26 -48.08
C THR A 71 -10.30 23.69 -49.42
N PRO A 72 -11.26 22.90 -49.97
CA PRO A 72 -12.60 23.46 -50.23
C PRO A 72 -13.81 22.53 -49.91
N ARG A 73 -14.97 23.18 -49.67
CA ARG A 73 -16.38 22.67 -49.68
C ARG A 73 -16.80 22.30 -51.14
N ARG A 74 -17.85 21.55 -51.52
CA ARG A 74 -19.30 21.54 -51.16
C ARG A 74 -20.03 20.55 -52.14
N LYS A 75 -21.09 19.82 -51.74
CA LYS A 75 -22.49 19.70 -52.31
C LYS A 75 -22.92 18.21 -52.39
N SER A 76 -23.97 17.71 -51.70
CA SER A 76 -25.44 17.83 -51.82
C SER A 76 -26.10 16.70 -52.64
N TYR A 77 -26.88 15.82 -52.00
CA TYR A 77 -27.99 15.08 -52.64
C TYR A 77 -29.00 14.51 -51.60
N ARG A 78 -30.30 14.76 -51.83
CA ARG A 78 -31.54 14.11 -51.35
C ARG A 78 -32.64 14.51 -52.35
N PRO A 79 -33.62 13.65 -52.71
CA PRO A 79 -34.81 13.29 -51.88
C PRO A 79 -35.24 11.80 -52.07
N GLY A 80 -36.27 11.18 -51.48
CA GLY A 80 -37.42 11.55 -50.63
C GLY A 80 -37.85 10.34 -49.76
N GLU A 81 -38.42 10.56 -48.58
CA GLU A 81 -39.86 10.48 -48.23
C GLU A 81 -40.46 9.06 -48.14
N ASN A 82 -40.67 8.59 -46.90
CA ASN A 82 -41.98 8.15 -46.42
C ASN A 82 -42.03 8.16 -44.88
N SER A 83 -43.21 8.56 -44.41
CA SER A 83 -43.58 9.07 -43.10
C SER A 83 -44.06 7.97 -42.14
N PHE A 84 -43.72 8.09 -40.86
CA PHE A 84 -44.56 7.64 -39.73
C PHE A 84 -44.16 8.45 -38.48
N SER A 85 -45.10 9.22 -37.93
CA SER A 85 -44.94 10.05 -36.72
C SER A 85 -45.24 9.25 -35.45
N PRO A 86 -44.59 9.60 -34.33
CA PRO A 86 -45.38 9.95 -33.14
C PRO A 86 -44.83 11.13 -32.33
N GLY A 87 -45.77 11.94 -31.80
CA GLY A 87 -45.76 12.42 -30.42
C GLY A 87 -44.72 13.46 -30.01
N ALA A 88 -45.13 14.73 -30.08
CA ALA A 88 -44.65 15.93 -29.36
C ALA A 88 -43.43 15.81 -28.41
N ARG A 89 -42.35 16.52 -28.79
CA ARG A 89 -41.25 16.91 -27.89
C ARG A 89 -41.67 18.12 -27.04
N LEU A 90 -41.65 17.97 -25.72
CA LEU A 90 -41.54 19.08 -24.78
C LEU A 90 -40.06 19.51 -24.67
N PRO A 91 -39.72 20.79 -24.82
CA PRO A 91 -38.38 21.28 -24.57
C PRO A 91 -38.26 21.64 -23.09
N ASN A 92 -37.29 21.06 -22.37
CA ASN A 92 -36.68 21.69 -21.20
C ASN A 92 -35.36 20.98 -20.85
N THR A 93 -34.32 21.26 -21.64
CA THR A 93 -32.98 21.28 -21.10
C THR A 93 -32.88 22.49 -20.17
N VAL A 94 -33.21 22.29 -18.91
CA VAL A 94 -32.78 23.20 -17.84
C VAL A 94 -31.26 23.14 -17.84
N LYS A 95 -30.64 24.13 -18.50
CA LYS A 95 -29.24 24.47 -18.21
C LYS A 95 -29.23 24.83 -16.74
N GLU A 96 -28.66 23.98 -15.90
CA GLU A 96 -28.22 24.38 -14.57
C GLU A 96 -27.21 25.50 -14.74
N THR A 97 -27.70 26.73 -14.67
CA THR A 97 -26.89 27.93 -14.54
C THR A 97 -26.19 27.79 -13.20
N LYS A 98 -24.94 27.30 -13.18
CA LYS A 98 -24.07 27.37 -12.00
C LYS A 98 -23.93 28.85 -11.63
N ILE A 99 -24.75 29.31 -10.70
CA ILE A 99 -24.64 30.62 -10.07
C ILE A 99 -23.19 30.73 -9.56
N LYS A 100 -22.43 31.70 -10.08
CA LYS A 100 -21.08 31.98 -9.57
C LYS A 100 -21.22 32.58 -8.17
N THR A 101 -21.16 31.73 -7.14
CA THR A 101 -21.19 32.08 -5.71
C THR A 101 -19.84 32.67 -5.22
N CYS A 102 -19.22 33.58 -5.97
CA CYS A 102 -17.98 34.24 -5.57
C CYS A 102 -18.06 35.74 -5.83
N LYS A 103 -17.45 36.52 -4.92
CA LYS A 103 -17.37 37.98 -5.03
C LYS A 103 -16.38 38.37 -6.12
N GLN A 104 -16.74 39.34 -6.95
CA GLN A 104 -15.86 39.87 -8.00
C GLN A 104 -14.82 40.85 -7.42
N ASN A 105 -15.30 41.81 -6.63
CA ASN A 105 -14.47 42.89 -6.10
C ASN A 105 -13.90 42.55 -4.73
N ARG A 106 -12.59 42.79 -4.56
CA ARG A 106 -11.87 42.58 -3.30
C ARG A 106 -12.18 43.72 -2.33
N THR A 107 -12.81 43.41 -1.21
CA THR A 107 -13.10 44.38 -0.15
C THR A 107 -12.14 44.29 1.04
N HIS A 108 -11.25 43.29 1.05
CA HIS A 108 -10.33 43.04 2.15
C HIS A 108 -8.91 42.74 1.65
N SER A 109 -7.90 43.17 2.41
CA SER A 109 -6.50 42.86 2.15
C SER A 109 -6.15 41.37 2.38
N PHE A 110 -6.99 40.60 3.07
CA PHE A 110 -6.78 39.18 3.34
C PHE A 110 -7.80 38.31 2.58
N LEU A 111 -7.34 37.21 1.98
CA LEU A 111 -8.18 36.28 1.22
C LEU A 111 -8.68 35.13 2.13
N TYR A 112 -9.98 34.84 2.07
CA TYR A 112 -10.64 33.81 2.88
C TYR A 112 -11.33 32.74 2.02
N LEU A 113 -11.60 31.59 2.64
CA LEU A 113 -12.51 30.59 2.08
C LEU A 113 -13.95 31.01 2.36
N SER A 114 -14.85 30.68 1.43
CA SER A 114 -16.31 30.76 1.61
C SER A 114 -16.90 29.44 2.08
N GLY A 115 -16.20 28.32 1.89
CA GLY A 115 -16.67 27.01 2.31
C GLY A 115 -15.59 25.94 2.28
N LEU A 116 -15.77 24.95 3.14
CA LEU A 116 -14.96 23.74 3.19
C LEU A 116 -15.89 22.53 3.03
N HIS A 117 -15.56 21.67 2.07
CA HIS A 117 -16.45 20.61 1.61
C HIS A 117 -15.73 19.26 1.65
N SER A 118 -16.51 18.20 1.81
CA SER A 118 -15.98 16.86 1.99
C SER A 118 -16.88 15.77 1.44
N ASP A 119 -16.28 14.62 1.14
CA ASP A 119 -16.94 13.41 0.67
C ASP A 119 -16.24 12.17 1.28
N PRO A 120 -16.91 11.38 2.14
CA PRO A 120 -18.31 11.53 2.55
C PRO A 120 -18.58 12.86 3.26
N ARG A 121 -19.83 13.34 3.23
CA ARG A 121 -20.21 14.66 3.75
C ARG A 121 -19.96 14.72 5.25
N LEU A 122 -18.89 15.41 5.66
CA LEU A 122 -18.60 15.70 7.05
C LEU A 122 -19.38 16.93 7.52
N HIS A 123 -19.85 16.90 8.76
CA HIS A 123 -20.45 18.07 9.39
C HIS A 123 -19.35 19.08 9.76
N ILE A 124 -19.17 20.10 8.92
CA ILE A 124 -18.22 21.19 9.13
C ILE A 124 -19.02 22.47 9.33
N ASP A 125 -19.18 22.92 10.58
CA ASP A 125 -19.70 24.25 10.91
C ASP A 125 -18.67 25.32 10.52
N PHE A 126 -18.59 25.58 9.20
CA PHE A 126 -17.58 26.45 8.61
C PHE A 126 -17.86 27.92 8.96
N LYS A 127 -16.87 28.56 9.57
CA LYS A 127 -16.87 29.99 9.89
C LYS A 127 -15.66 30.65 9.26
N ARG A 128 -15.90 31.74 8.51
CA ARG A 128 -14.88 32.48 7.74
C ARG A 128 -13.59 32.79 8.52
N LYS A 129 -13.69 33.15 9.80
CA LYS A 129 -12.53 33.53 10.64
C LYS A 129 -12.05 32.40 11.56
N LYS A 130 -12.58 31.18 11.42
CA LYS A 130 -12.13 29.98 12.16
C LYS A 130 -11.17 29.20 11.28
N PHE A 131 -9.90 29.17 11.66
CA PHE A 131 -8.81 28.59 10.85
C PHE A 131 -8.50 27.14 11.19
N VAL A 132 -9.08 26.57 12.26
CA VAL A 132 -8.82 25.18 12.67
C VAL A 132 -10.14 24.43 12.86
N TYR A 133 -10.25 23.28 12.21
CA TYR A 133 -11.38 22.37 12.31
C TYR A 133 -10.89 21.01 12.74
N LYS A 134 -11.47 20.47 13.82
CA LYS A 134 -11.20 19.11 14.31
C LYS A 134 -12.44 18.27 14.08
N ILE A 135 -12.29 17.13 13.41
CA ILE A 135 -13.39 16.22 13.09
C ILE A 135 -13.00 14.82 13.51
N GLN A 136 -13.90 14.16 14.25
CA GLN A 136 -13.79 12.75 14.56
C GLN A 136 -14.60 11.96 13.52
N LEU A 137 -13.94 11.01 12.87
CA LEU A 137 -14.55 10.12 11.87
C LEU A 137 -14.85 8.77 12.52
N ASP A 138 -15.94 8.14 12.09
CA ASP A 138 -16.24 6.77 12.48
C ASP A 138 -15.27 5.78 11.84
N TYR A 139 -15.20 4.60 12.44
CA TYR A 139 -14.29 3.56 11.99
C TYR A 139 -14.44 3.21 10.50
N PRO A 140 -15.64 3.10 9.89
CA PRO A 140 -15.74 2.77 8.47
C PRO A 140 -15.17 3.83 7.53
N THR A 141 -15.08 5.10 7.96
CA THR A 141 -14.62 6.21 7.12
C THR A 141 -13.09 6.25 7.03
N TRP A 142 -12.53 5.46 6.12
CA TRP A 142 -11.08 5.37 5.92
C TRP A 142 -10.55 6.28 4.80
N LYS A 143 -11.43 6.88 4.00
CA LYS A 143 -11.11 7.75 2.87
C LYS A 143 -12.00 9.00 2.89
N VAL A 144 -11.41 10.17 2.74
CA VAL A 144 -12.12 11.45 2.68
C VAL A 144 -11.55 12.32 1.57
N SER A 145 -12.40 12.76 0.66
CA SER A 145 -12.06 13.78 -0.34
C SER A 145 -12.42 15.16 0.18
N ILE A 146 -11.48 16.09 0.14
CA ILE A 146 -11.64 17.47 0.62
C ILE A 146 -11.49 18.44 -0.55
N TRP A 147 -12.33 19.46 -0.58
CA TRP A 147 -12.21 20.62 -1.45
C TRP A 147 -12.74 21.87 -0.76
N SER A 148 -12.43 23.03 -1.32
CA SER A 148 -12.78 24.31 -0.72
C SER A 148 -13.21 25.30 -1.78
N THR A 149 -14.11 26.21 -1.40
CA THR A 149 -14.52 27.34 -2.23
C THR A 149 -13.93 28.61 -1.66
N ALA A 150 -13.42 29.49 -2.52
CA ALA A 150 -12.89 30.79 -2.11
C ALA A 150 -14.01 31.85 -2.08
N GLU A 151 -13.82 32.90 -1.29
CA GLU A 151 -14.75 34.03 -1.24
C GLU A 151 -14.76 34.83 -2.54
N TYR A 152 -13.59 34.99 -3.17
CA TYR A 152 -13.41 35.80 -4.38
C TYR A 152 -13.13 34.96 -5.62
N CYS A 153 -13.60 35.39 -6.79
CA CYS A 153 -13.45 34.63 -8.03
C CYS A 153 -12.00 34.55 -8.55
N HIS A 154 -11.15 35.50 -8.16
CA HIS A 154 -9.71 35.48 -8.42
C HIS A 154 -8.93 34.63 -7.40
N ALA A 155 -9.58 34.13 -6.35
CA ALA A 155 -8.94 33.32 -5.33
C ALA A 155 -9.34 31.84 -5.46
N GLU A 156 -8.52 30.95 -4.92
CA GLU A 156 -8.79 29.53 -4.86
C GLU A 156 -8.12 28.88 -3.65
N GLY A 157 -8.73 27.81 -3.12
CA GLY A 157 -8.14 27.05 -2.03
C GLY A 157 -7.17 25.99 -2.56
N TRP A 158 -5.91 26.05 -2.13
CA TRP A 158 -4.87 25.08 -2.46
C TRP A 158 -4.68 24.15 -1.27
N ILE A 159 -4.77 22.85 -1.53
CA ILE A 159 -4.57 21.85 -0.47
C ILE A 159 -3.14 21.34 -0.55
N SER A 160 -2.42 21.39 0.58
CA SER A 160 -1.04 20.92 0.68
C SER A 160 -0.10 21.51 -0.41
N ASN A 161 -0.30 22.78 -0.76
CA ASN A 161 0.43 23.52 -1.81
C ASN A 161 0.24 23.01 -3.24
N THR A 162 -0.77 22.17 -3.51
CA THR A 162 -1.11 21.72 -4.87
C THR A 162 -2.36 22.44 -5.38
N LYS A 163 -2.31 22.92 -6.63
CA LYS A 163 -3.50 23.33 -7.39
C LYS A 163 -4.32 22.09 -7.71
N SER A 164 -5.13 21.63 -6.77
CA SER A 164 -6.06 20.54 -7.01
C SER A 164 -7.40 20.90 -6.40
N ALA A 165 -8.42 20.89 -7.26
CA ALA A 165 -9.79 21.24 -6.91
C ALA A 165 -10.40 20.27 -5.89
N ARG A 166 -9.89 19.03 -5.80
CA ARG A 166 -10.37 18.01 -4.86
C ARG A 166 -9.24 17.02 -4.57
N ASN A 167 -8.91 16.84 -3.30
CA ASN A 167 -7.86 15.89 -2.89
C ASN A 167 -8.42 14.83 -1.96
N THR A 168 -8.06 13.58 -2.23
CA THR A 168 -8.48 12.46 -1.40
C THR A 168 -7.37 12.00 -0.46
N TYR A 169 -7.74 11.91 0.81
CA TYR A 169 -6.91 11.50 1.93
C TYR A 169 -7.38 10.15 2.47
N VAL A 170 -6.43 9.31 2.86
CA VAL A 170 -6.68 8.12 3.66
C VAL A 170 -6.49 8.50 5.13
N VAL A 171 -7.44 8.15 6.00
CA VAL A 171 -7.50 8.57 7.42
C VAL A 171 -7.39 7.37 8.35
N GLY A 172 -6.76 7.54 9.52
CA GLY A 172 -6.52 6.48 10.52
C GLY A 172 -5.07 5.97 10.60
N LEU A 173 -4.13 6.69 9.98
CA LEU A 173 -2.71 6.34 9.87
C LEU A 173 -1.84 6.83 11.02
N SER A 174 -2.12 8.06 11.42
CA SER A 174 -1.58 8.76 12.58
C SER A 174 -2.74 8.99 13.53
N LYS A 175 -2.45 9.31 14.79
CA LYS A 175 -3.49 9.75 15.73
C LYS A 175 -4.34 10.88 15.12
N GLN A 176 -3.74 11.72 14.27
CA GLN A 176 -4.41 12.83 13.59
C GLN A 176 -3.85 13.05 12.17
N THR A 177 -4.73 13.20 11.18
CA THR A 177 -4.38 13.65 9.82
C THR A 177 -4.60 15.15 9.72
N LYS A 178 -3.52 15.92 9.58
CA LYS A 178 -3.55 17.39 9.45
C LYS A 178 -3.47 17.77 7.98
N ILE A 179 -4.47 18.51 7.48
CA ILE A 179 -4.58 18.95 6.09
C ILE A 179 -4.54 20.48 6.07
N PRO A 180 -3.41 21.09 5.66
CA PRO A 180 -3.33 22.52 5.47
C PRO A 180 -3.96 22.93 4.14
N ILE A 181 -4.77 23.98 4.19
CA ILE A 181 -5.50 24.56 3.06
C ILE A 181 -5.17 26.05 3.01
N TYR A 182 -4.50 26.46 1.94
CA TYR A 182 -4.06 27.83 1.72
C TYR A 182 -5.03 28.53 0.78
N VAL A 183 -5.32 29.80 1.00
CA VAL A 183 -6.11 30.59 0.06
C VAL A 183 -5.16 31.35 -0.84
N ALA A 184 -5.04 30.97 -2.10
CA ALA A 184 -4.14 31.61 -3.04
C ALA A 184 -4.90 32.53 -4.01
N ASP A 185 -4.24 33.60 -4.44
CA ASP A 185 -4.67 34.35 -5.62
C ASP A 185 -4.23 33.60 -6.88
N ARG A 186 -5.13 33.41 -7.84
CA ARG A 186 -4.88 32.72 -9.11
C ARG A 186 -3.83 33.42 -9.96
N SER A 187 -3.68 34.73 -9.82
CA SER A 187 -2.69 35.53 -10.53
C SER A 187 -1.25 35.27 -10.04
N VAL A 188 -1.08 34.67 -8.86
CA VAL A 188 0.23 34.45 -8.26
C VAL A 188 0.67 33.00 -8.43
N THR A 189 1.91 32.82 -8.87
CA THR A 189 2.51 31.49 -9.12
C THR A 189 2.91 30.73 -7.86
N GLN A 190 3.04 31.40 -6.71
CA GLN A 190 3.35 30.78 -5.40
C GLN A 190 2.56 31.42 -4.24
N PRO A 191 1.82 30.62 -3.43
CA PRO A 191 0.88 31.12 -2.43
C PRO A 191 1.57 31.69 -1.19
N ILE A 192 2.80 31.25 -0.91
CA ILE A 192 3.61 31.60 0.28
C ILE A 192 4.03 33.08 0.26
N LYS A 193 3.99 33.74 -0.91
CA LYS A 193 4.44 35.14 -1.08
C LYS A 193 3.36 36.19 -0.83
N VAL A 194 2.11 35.78 -0.55
CA VAL A 194 0.99 36.69 -0.30
C VAL A 194 0.45 36.46 1.12
N LYS A 195 0.03 37.52 1.82
CA LYS A 195 -0.69 37.43 3.10
C LYS A 195 -2.00 36.66 2.88
N THR A 196 -1.98 35.34 3.09
CA THR A 196 -3.07 34.42 2.75
C THR A 196 -3.58 33.69 3.99
N ALA A 197 -4.88 33.43 4.05
CA ALA A 197 -5.43 32.58 5.09
C ALA A 197 -4.93 31.15 4.94
N GLN A 198 -4.53 30.54 6.06
CA GLN A 198 -4.29 29.11 6.15
C GLN A 198 -5.34 28.50 7.08
N TYR A 199 -6.12 27.56 6.55
CA TYR A 199 -7.03 26.71 7.32
C TYR A 199 -6.38 25.35 7.54
N THR A 200 -6.65 24.73 8.68
CA THR A 200 -6.14 23.41 9.03
C THR A 200 -7.31 22.51 9.41
N LEU A 201 -7.51 21.45 8.63
CA LEU A 201 -8.46 20.39 8.93
C LEU A 201 -7.72 19.24 9.60
N ILE A 202 -8.11 18.89 10.83
CA ILE A 202 -7.53 17.83 11.64
C ILE A 202 -8.56 16.71 11.73
N LEU A 203 -8.30 15.60 11.04
CA LEU A 203 -9.16 14.43 11.04
C LEU A 203 -8.61 13.37 12.01
N THR A 204 -9.46 12.87 12.91
CA THR A 204 -9.15 11.79 13.84
C THR A 204 -10.12 10.66 13.59
N ARG A 205 -9.65 9.47 13.20
CA ARG A 205 -10.53 8.32 12.96
C ARG A 205 -10.61 7.45 14.21
N ARG A 206 -11.82 7.02 14.57
CA ARG A 206 -12.03 6.05 15.65
C ARG A 206 -11.33 4.73 15.33
N SER A 207 -10.73 4.14 16.35
CA SER A 207 -10.21 2.76 16.30
C SER A 207 -11.37 1.78 16.07
N ARG A 208 -11.09 0.62 15.50
CA ARG A 208 -12.07 -0.46 15.42
C ARG A 208 -12.39 -0.88 16.85
N GLY A 209 -13.66 -0.81 17.24
CA GLY A 209 -14.18 -0.98 18.61
C GLY A 209 -13.16 -1.49 19.63
N GLU A 210 -12.60 -0.60 20.44
CA GLU A 210 -11.77 -1.00 21.57
C GLU A 210 -12.69 -1.34 22.73
N ARG A 211 -13.17 -2.59 22.73
CA ARG A 211 -13.74 -3.17 23.93
C ARG A 211 -12.66 -3.16 25.02
N GLY A 212 -13.08 -3.05 26.27
CA GLY A 212 -12.19 -2.95 27.44
C GLY A 212 -11.26 -4.16 27.62
N ALA A 213 -10.83 -4.42 28.85
CA ALA A 213 -9.99 -5.58 29.12
C ALA A 213 -10.64 -6.87 28.57
N PHE A 214 -9.83 -7.74 27.97
CA PHE A 214 -10.30 -9.01 27.43
C PHE A 214 -10.61 -9.98 28.58
N PRO A 215 -11.86 -10.44 28.75
CA PRO A 215 -12.21 -11.33 29.85
C PRO A 215 -11.85 -12.77 29.47
N GLU A 216 -10.67 -13.22 29.91
CA GLU A 216 -10.11 -14.54 29.56
C GLU A 216 -10.98 -15.73 29.98
N LYS A 217 -11.71 -15.57 31.10
CA LYS A 217 -12.57 -16.60 31.69
C LYS A 217 -13.92 -16.74 30.98
N VAL A 218 -14.27 -15.81 30.09
CA VAL A 218 -15.53 -15.86 29.34
C VAL A 218 -15.31 -16.61 28.04
N ASN A 219 -16.24 -17.50 27.70
CA ASN A 219 -16.26 -18.13 26.39
C ASN A 219 -16.75 -17.13 25.35
N HIS A 220 -15.86 -16.78 24.42
CA HIS A 220 -16.19 -15.91 23.29
C HIS A 220 -16.50 -16.77 22.06
N ASN A 221 -17.45 -16.31 21.25
CA ASN A 221 -17.65 -16.83 19.91
C ASN A 221 -16.42 -16.50 19.06
N VAL A 222 -16.11 -17.38 18.10
CA VAL A 222 -15.04 -17.12 17.14
C VAL A 222 -15.61 -16.72 15.81
N CYS A 223 -15.17 -15.56 15.36
CA CYS A 223 -15.58 -14.99 14.10
C CYS A 223 -14.40 -14.97 13.14
N LEU A 224 -14.60 -15.55 11.97
CA LEU A 224 -13.63 -15.57 10.89
C LEU A 224 -13.86 -14.41 9.95
N MET A 225 -12.78 -13.75 9.56
CA MET A 225 -12.80 -12.64 8.63
C MET A 225 -11.75 -12.87 7.54
N ARG A 226 -12.21 -13.11 6.31
CA ARG A 226 -11.34 -13.20 5.12
C ARG A 226 -11.10 -11.85 4.48
N GLN A 227 -12.14 -11.02 4.45
CA GLN A 227 -12.16 -9.75 3.76
C GLN A 227 -13.30 -8.87 4.27
N GLU A 228 -13.18 -7.58 4.02
CA GLU A 228 -14.20 -6.58 4.32
C GLU A 228 -15.26 -6.50 3.21
N CYS A 229 -16.51 -6.23 3.57
CA CYS A 229 -17.63 -6.21 2.61
C CYS A 229 -17.64 -5.01 1.66
N ASP A 230 -17.11 -3.86 2.06
CA ASP A 230 -17.02 -2.69 1.19
C ASP A 230 -15.91 -2.82 0.13
N ARG A 231 -15.13 -3.91 0.19
CA ARG A 231 -14.10 -4.22 -0.79
C ARG A 231 -13.84 -5.72 -0.88
N MET A 232 -14.72 -6.41 -1.59
CA MET A 232 -14.56 -7.84 -1.88
C MET A 232 -13.40 -8.07 -2.86
N ILE A 233 -12.37 -8.74 -2.37
CA ILE A 233 -11.16 -9.16 -3.08
C ILE A 233 -11.36 -10.51 -3.74
N PHE A 234 -12.02 -11.41 -3.02
CA PHE A 234 -12.34 -12.76 -3.44
C PHE A 234 -13.86 -12.83 -3.59
N PRO A 235 -14.42 -12.62 -4.80
CA PRO A 235 -15.88 -12.48 -4.98
C PRO A 235 -16.67 -13.74 -4.58
N LYS A 236 -16.00 -14.90 -4.59
CA LYS A 236 -16.59 -16.20 -4.23
C LYS A 236 -16.47 -16.53 -2.73
N GLU A 237 -15.78 -15.69 -1.96
CA GLU A 237 -15.55 -15.89 -0.54
C GLU A 237 -16.46 -14.95 0.25
N PRO A 238 -16.94 -15.34 1.44
CA PRO A 238 -17.75 -14.46 2.26
C PRO A 238 -16.95 -13.23 2.69
N CYS A 239 -17.66 -12.13 2.93
CA CYS A 239 -17.11 -10.89 3.46
C CYS A 239 -17.63 -10.64 4.89
N GLY A 240 -16.92 -9.79 5.64
CA GLY A 240 -17.27 -9.48 7.02
C GLY A 240 -16.93 -10.62 7.98
N LEU A 241 -17.48 -10.53 9.19
CA LEU A 241 -17.32 -11.54 10.23
C LEU A 241 -18.29 -12.69 9.98
N GLN A 242 -17.75 -13.91 10.01
CA GLN A 242 -18.48 -15.15 9.78
C GLN A 242 -18.33 -16.04 11.01
N ALA A 243 -19.42 -16.60 11.52
CA ALA A 243 -19.34 -17.58 12.60
C ALA A 243 -18.60 -18.83 12.11
N THR A 244 -17.61 -19.32 12.87
CA THR A 244 -16.82 -20.50 12.49
C THR A 244 -17.41 -21.83 12.96
N GLY A 245 -18.59 -21.80 13.58
CA GLY A 245 -19.22 -22.93 14.27
C GLY A 245 -19.33 -22.70 15.78
N ASN A 246 -19.60 -23.77 16.53
CA ASN A 246 -19.90 -23.71 17.97
C ASN A 246 -18.65 -23.73 18.88
N ASP A 247 -17.45 -23.67 18.30
CA ASP A 247 -16.23 -23.66 19.09
C ASP A 247 -16.03 -22.33 19.84
N SER A 248 -15.68 -22.42 21.12
CA SER A 248 -15.24 -21.25 21.88
C SER A 248 -13.84 -20.81 21.48
N TRP A 249 -13.53 -19.53 21.71
CA TRP A 249 -12.18 -18.97 21.50
C TRP A 249 -11.08 -19.75 22.23
N ASN A 250 -11.35 -20.25 23.44
CA ASN A 250 -10.38 -21.04 24.19
C ASN A 250 -10.17 -22.43 23.55
N THR A 251 -11.24 -23.06 23.08
CA THR A 251 -11.17 -24.32 22.32
C THR A 251 -10.32 -24.17 21.06
N ILE A 252 -10.54 -23.10 20.29
CA ILE A 252 -9.77 -22.82 19.07
C ILE A 252 -8.30 -22.56 19.39
N LYS A 253 -7.97 -21.78 20.43
CA LYS A 253 -6.58 -21.57 20.84
C LYS A 253 -5.87 -22.88 21.20
N THR A 254 -6.52 -23.75 21.98
CA THR A 254 -5.94 -25.06 22.36
C THR A 254 -5.76 -25.97 21.14
N ARG A 255 -6.70 -25.96 20.19
CA ARG A 255 -6.57 -26.73 18.94
C ARG A 255 -5.43 -26.21 18.07
N ASN A 256 -5.36 -24.89 17.87
CA ASN A 256 -4.34 -24.28 17.03
C ASN A 256 -2.93 -24.46 17.61
N ALA A 257 -2.81 -24.51 18.95
CA ALA A 257 -1.55 -24.84 19.63
C ALA A 257 -1.05 -26.26 19.30
N LYS A 258 -1.93 -27.18 18.91
CA LYS A 258 -1.58 -28.57 18.54
C LYS A 258 -1.33 -28.75 17.04
N LEU A 259 -1.55 -27.72 16.22
CA LEU A 259 -1.26 -27.80 14.78
C LEU A 259 0.26 -27.87 14.54
N PRO A 260 0.69 -28.57 13.48
CA PRO A 260 2.10 -28.59 13.09
C PRO A 260 2.60 -27.17 12.76
N GLU A 261 3.89 -26.95 12.93
CA GLU A 261 4.53 -25.70 12.51
C GLU A 261 4.41 -25.55 10.98
N CYS A 262 4.15 -24.34 10.51
CA CYS A 262 4.09 -24.10 9.08
C CYS A 262 5.49 -24.19 8.44
N GLU A 263 5.60 -25.01 7.39
CA GLU A 263 6.85 -25.20 6.63
C GLU A 263 7.23 -24.00 5.74
N SER A 264 6.30 -23.06 5.55
CA SER A 264 6.51 -21.89 4.68
C SER A 264 5.75 -20.69 5.21
N GLY A 265 6.30 -19.50 4.96
CA GLY A 265 5.59 -18.24 5.20
C GLY A 265 4.51 -17.92 4.17
N ASN A 266 4.25 -18.76 3.16
CA ASN A 266 3.20 -18.56 2.14
C ASN A 266 2.06 -19.58 2.29
N VAL A 267 1.34 -19.49 3.40
CA VAL A 267 0.25 -20.41 3.75
C VAL A 267 -1.10 -19.69 3.79
N PRO A 268 -2.15 -20.23 3.14
CA PRO A 268 -3.48 -19.62 3.18
C PRO A 268 -4.06 -19.70 4.60
N GLY A 269 -4.77 -18.64 4.99
CA GLY A 269 -5.38 -18.50 6.31
C GLY A 269 -6.48 -17.45 6.32
N ALA A 270 -6.96 -17.13 7.52
CA ALA A 270 -7.93 -16.07 7.76
C ALA A 270 -7.70 -15.41 9.12
N TRP A 271 -8.29 -14.23 9.32
CA TRP A 271 -8.35 -13.63 10.64
C TRP A 271 -9.40 -14.34 11.50
N LEU A 272 -9.03 -14.71 12.72
CA LEU A 272 -9.95 -15.15 13.76
C LEU A 272 -10.03 -14.07 14.83
N VAL A 273 -11.25 -13.71 15.23
CA VAL A 273 -11.53 -12.62 16.15
C VAL A 273 -12.51 -13.12 17.22
N PRO A 274 -12.18 -12.99 18.52
CA PRO A 274 -13.13 -13.31 19.57
C PRO A 274 -14.17 -12.20 19.70
N CYS A 275 -15.43 -12.57 19.67
CA CYS A 275 -16.57 -11.65 19.77
C CYS A 275 -17.66 -12.21 20.68
N ALA A 276 -18.57 -11.35 21.15
CA ALA A 276 -19.81 -11.86 21.73
C ALA A 276 -20.77 -12.29 20.62
N ASP A 277 -20.81 -11.55 19.51
CA ASP A 277 -21.63 -11.86 18.34
C ASP A 277 -20.87 -11.53 17.05
N CYS A 278 -20.86 -12.45 16.09
CA CYS A 278 -20.24 -12.24 14.78
C CYS A 278 -21.05 -11.29 13.88
N SER A 279 -22.32 -11.04 14.20
CA SER A 279 -23.13 -10.04 13.50
C SER A 279 -22.80 -8.60 13.90
N ASP A 280 -22.24 -8.40 15.11
CA ASP A 280 -21.83 -7.09 15.63
C ASP A 280 -20.31 -6.98 15.81
N ALA A 281 -19.67 -6.26 14.88
CA ALA A 281 -18.23 -5.98 14.92
C ALA A 281 -17.78 -5.17 16.15
N ASN A 282 -18.68 -4.45 16.82
CA ASN A 282 -18.35 -3.72 18.05
C ASN A 282 -18.28 -4.63 19.28
N SER A 283 -18.88 -5.82 19.20
CA SER A 283 -18.82 -6.84 20.24
C SER A 283 -17.45 -7.54 20.29
N CYS A 284 -16.62 -7.36 19.27
CA CYS A 284 -15.36 -8.05 19.06
C CYS A 284 -14.17 -7.42 19.82
N TYR A 285 -13.24 -8.28 20.24
CA TYR A 285 -11.97 -7.87 20.84
C TYR A 285 -10.85 -7.90 19.80
N TRP A 286 -10.79 -6.86 18.97
CA TRP A 286 -9.85 -6.76 17.83
C TRP A 286 -8.37 -6.80 18.21
N LYS A 287 -8.02 -6.44 19.44
CA LYS A 287 -6.64 -6.57 19.97
C LYS A 287 -6.20 -8.03 20.14
N GLN A 288 -7.15 -8.95 20.22
CA GLN A 288 -6.93 -10.40 20.33
C GLN A 288 -7.03 -11.12 18.98
N ALA A 289 -7.27 -10.38 17.89
CA ALA A 289 -7.38 -10.99 16.57
C ALA A 289 -6.06 -11.68 16.17
N VAL A 290 -6.15 -12.87 15.58
CA VAL A 290 -4.99 -13.64 15.11
C VAL A 290 -5.18 -14.05 13.66
N TRP A 291 -4.09 -14.06 12.90
CA TRP A 291 -4.07 -14.71 11.59
C TRP A 291 -3.79 -16.20 11.80
N GLN A 292 -4.73 -17.05 11.38
CA GLN A 292 -4.62 -18.50 11.52
C GLN A 292 -4.52 -19.15 10.14
N PRO A 293 -3.38 -19.76 9.79
CA PRO A 293 -3.29 -20.64 8.63
C PRO A 293 -4.21 -21.86 8.77
N ASN A 294 -4.69 -22.39 7.65
CA ASN A 294 -5.77 -23.39 7.67
C ASN A 294 -5.34 -24.77 8.21
N LYS A 295 -4.06 -25.14 8.07
CA LYS A 295 -3.57 -26.51 8.34
C LYS A 295 -2.34 -26.57 9.26
N CYS A 296 -1.80 -25.42 9.63
CA CYS A 296 -0.58 -25.29 10.42
C CYS A 296 -0.68 -24.03 11.29
N SER A 297 0.25 -23.86 12.22
CA SER A 297 0.36 -22.66 13.04
C SER A 297 1.76 -22.07 12.90
N HIS A 298 1.83 -20.73 12.96
CA HIS A 298 3.07 -20.03 13.20
C HIS A 298 3.14 -19.74 14.69
N HIS A 299 3.85 -20.57 15.44
CA HIS A 299 3.94 -20.40 16.89
C HIS A 299 4.84 -19.22 17.20
N ARG A 300 4.41 -18.34 18.12
CA ARG A 300 5.27 -17.23 18.55
C ARG A 300 6.46 -17.80 19.33
N PRO A 301 7.70 -17.69 18.81
CA PRO A 301 8.85 -18.29 19.45
C PRO A 301 9.14 -17.58 20.77
N SER A 302 9.58 -18.31 21.79
CA SER A 302 10.03 -17.68 23.04
C SER A 302 11.16 -16.67 22.76
N LEU A 303 11.34 -15.67 23.64
CA LEU A 303 12.40 -14.67 23.47
C LEU A 303 13.78 -15.33 23.28
N LYS A 304 14.08 -16.37 24.07
CA LYS A 304 15.33 -17.13 23.97
C LYS A 304 15.48 -17.83 22.62
N LEU A 305 14.42 -18.45 22.12
CA LEU A 305 14.44 -19.10 20.81
C LEU A 305 14.64 -18.07 19.70
N ALA A 306 13.91 -16.95 19.75
CA ALA A 306 14.07 -15.87 18.79
C ALA A 306 15.50 -15.31 18.79
N GLN A 307 16.05 -14.97 19.96
CA GLN A 307 17.43 -14.49 20.08
C GLN A 307 18.45 -15.46 19.48
N ARG A 308 18.25 -16.78 19.65
CA ARG A 308 19.08 -17.81 18.98
C ARG A 308 18.89 -17.83 17.47
N SER A 309 17.66 -17.72 16.98
CA SER A 309 17.38 -17.67 15.53
C SER A 309 17.97 -16.44 14.84
N TYR A 310 18.32 -15.38 15.58
CA TYR A 310 18.99 -14.19 15.05
C TYR A 310 20.50 -14.16 15.30
N ASP A 311 21.02 -15.12 16.07
CA ASP A 311 22.39 -15.09 16.55
C ASP A 311 23.39 -15.20 15.40
N GLY A 312 24.38 -14.32 15.40
CA GLY A 312 25.39 -14.24 14.35
C GLY A 312 24.87 -13.82 12.96
N LYS A 313 23.59 -13.44 12.82
CA LYS A 313 23.00 -13.08 11.51
C LYS A 313 23.26 -11.62 11.15
N ASN A 314 23.53 -11.38 9.86
CA ASN A 314 23.52 -10.05 9.23
C ASN A 314 22.28 -9.94 8.32
N ILE A 315 21.32 -9.10 8.68
CA ILE A 315 20.01 -9.01 8.02
C ILE A 315 19.89 -7.70 7.24
N LEU A 316 19.79 -7.84 5.93
CA LEU A 316 19.76 -6.75 4.96
C LEU A 316 18.32 -6.57 4.48
N PHE A 317 17.66 -5.50 4.89
CA PHE A 317 16.33 -5.13 4.41
C PHE A 317 16.41 -4.13 3.26
N LEU A 318 15.86 -4.48 2.10
CA LEU A 318 15.71 -3.57 0.95
C LEU A 318 14.23 -3.40 0.63
N GLY A 319 13.65 -2.25 0.95
CA GLY A 319 12.25 -2.04 0.63
C GLY A 319 11.50 -0.88 1.25
N ASP A 320 10.19 -1.06 1.33
CA ASP A 320 9.26 -0.01 1.72
C ASP A 320 9.13 0.16 3.25
N SER A 321 8.24 1.05 3.66
CA SER A 321 7.98 1.33 5.07
C SER A 321 7.36 0.15 5.83
N THR A 322 6.82 -0.86 5.14
CA THR A 322 6.31 -2.10 5.76
C THR A 322 7.47 -2.96 6.20
N LEU A 323 8.48 -3.15 5.34
CA LEU A 323 9.72 -3.84 5.73
C LEU A 323 10.43 -3.11 6.88
N ARG A 324 10.48 -1.77 6.86
CA ARG A 324 11.03 -1.00 7.97
C ARG A 324 10.30 -1.26 9.29
N ARG A 325 8.97 -1.41 9.26
CA ARG A 325 8.17 -1.69 10.46
C ARG A 325 8.38 -3.12 10.96
N ILE A 326 8.48 -4.10 10.07
CA ILE A 326 8.83 -5.49 10.40
C ILE A 326 10.20 -5.54 11.08
N MET A 327 11.19 -4.82 10.53
CA MET A 327 12.52 -4.66 11.12
C MET A 327 12.47 -4.08 12.54
N TYR A 328 11.74 -2.98 12.76
CA TYR A 328 11.66 -2.39 14.11
C TYR A 328 10.99 -3.31 15.12
N TYR A 329 9.90 -3.99 14.73
CA TYR A 329 9.25 -4.93 15.63
C TYR A 329 10.15 -6.13 15.95
N MET A 330 10.94 -6.59 14.97
CA MET A 330 11.94 -7.62 15.18
C MET A 330 13.01 -7.17 16.20
N MET A 331 13.56 -5.96 16.03
CA MET A 331 14.53 -5.37 16.96
C MET A 331 13.96 -5.24 18.38
N GLU A 332 12.76 -4.69 18.49
CA GLU A 332 12.02 -4.57 19.76
C GLU A 332 11.86 -5.93 20.43
N TYR A 333 11.46 -6.95 19.65
CA TYR A 333 11.20 -8.27 20.18
C TYR A 333 12.46 -8.90 20.77
N ILE A 334 13.59 -8.88 20.05
CA ILE A 334 14.82 -9.56 20.48
C ILE A 334 15.63 -8.79 21.52
N ASN A 335 15.49 -7.46 21.57
CA ASN A 335 16.10 -6.62 22.60
C ASN A 335 15.20 -6.43 23.83
N GLY A 336 13.94 -6.89 23.76
CA GLY A 336 12.91 -6.62 24.78
C GLY A 336 12.33 -5.20 24.73
N SER A 337 13.02 -4.24 24.10
CA SER A 337 12.55 -2.87 23.89
C SER A 337 13.14 -2.24 22.61
N LEU A 338 12.45 -1.25 22.07
CA LEU A 338 12.92 -0.48 20.91
C LEU A 338 13.62 0.80 21.37
N THR A 339 14.94 0.75 21.52
CA THR A 339 15.75 1.89 21.97
C THR A 339 15.97 2.92 20.86
N GLU A 340 16.06 2.48 19.61
CA GLU A 340 16.32 3.35 18.46
C GLU A 340 15.30 3.13 17.33
N TRP A 341 14.59 4.19 16.97
CA TRP A 341 13.71 4.19 15.80
C TRP A 341 13.81 5.54 15.07
N ARG A 342 13.81 5.50 13.73
CA ARG A 342 13.83 6.70 12.89
C ARG A 342 12.86 6.57 11.71
N LEU A 343 12.08 7.62 11.46
CA LEU A 343 11.32 7.75 10.21
C LEU A 343 12.25 8.25 9.10
N SER A 344 13.22 7.43 8.69
CA SER A 344 14.12 7.80 7.60
C SER A 344 13.73 7.22 6.24
N HIS A 345 13.78 8.05 5.21
CA HIS A 345 13.75 7.61 3.80
C HIS A 345 15.19 7.34 3.28
N SER A 346 16.19 7.29 4.17
CA SER A 346 17.59 6.95 3.90
C SER A 346 17.92 5.52 4.31
N SER A 347 19.20 5.16 4.23
CA SER A 347 19.75 3.97 4.87
C SER A 347 19.74 4.06 6.41
N LEU A 348 19.66 2.91 7.07
CA LEU A 348 19.85 2.71 8.51
C LEU A 348 20.75 1.49 8.72
N VAL A 349 21.59 1.52 9.75
CA VAL A 349 22.48 0.42 10.14
C VAL A 349 22.47 0.31 11.66
N TYR A 350 22.30 -0.90 12.17
CA TYR A 350 22.25 -1.23 13.59
C TYR A 350 23.16 -2.44 13.87
N SER A 351 24.17 -2.26 14.73
CA SER A 351 25.12 -3.31 15.13
C SER A 351 24.89 -3.84 16.55
N ASN A 352 24.24 -3.05 17.41
CA ASN A 352 24.07 -3.37 18.83
C ASN A 352 22.74 -4.08 19.11
N ILE A 353 22.37 -5.03 18.25
CA ILE A 353 21.11 -5.77 18.36
C ILE A 353 21.40 -7.17 18.89
N ASN A 354 20.48 -7.72 19.70
CA ASN A 354 20.59 -9.04 20.30
C ASN A 354 21.91 -9.19 21.10
N GLY A 355 22.23 -8.18 21.93
CA GLY A 355 23.49 -8.13 22.69
C GLY A 355 24.74 -7.98 21.81
N GLY A 356 24.62 -7.33 20.64
CA GLY A 356 25.72 -7.13 19.69
C GLY A 356 25.99 -8.31 18.76
N ARG A 357 25.15 -9.34 18.78
CA ARG A 357 25.33 -10.57 17.99
C ARG A 357 24.59 -10.56 16.66
N THR A 358 23.72 -9.58 16.43
CA THR A 358 22.93 -9.46 15.18
C THR A 358 23.16 -8.09 14.56
N HIS A 359 23.47 -8.08 13.26
CA HIS A 359 23.60 -6.85 12.47
C HIS A 359 22.36 -6.67 11.60
N ILE A 360 21.85 -5.45 11.52
CA ILE A 360 20.69 -5.12 10.71
C ILE A 360 20.97 -3.87 9.89
N SER A 361 20.74 -3.96 8.59
CA SER A 361 20.81 -2.83 7.67
C SER A 361 19.50 -2.67 6.93
N PHE A 362 19.09 -1.43 6.69
CA PHE A 362 17.89 -1.12 5.93
C PHE A 362 18.20 -0.07 4.87
N LEU A 363 17.74 -0.30 3.65
CA LEU A 363 17.70 0.70 2.60
C LEU A 363 16.27 0.91 2.11
N TYR A 364 15.82 2.16 2.19
CA TYR A 364 14.48 2.52 1.75
C TYR A 364 14.37 2.51 0.22
N TYR A 365 13.46 1.68 -0.32
CA TYR A 365 13.27 1.45 -1.75
C TYR A 365 11.77 1.39 -2.16
N PRO A 366 11.04 2.52 -2.14
CA PRO A 366 9.62 2.56 -2.51
C PRO A 366 9.44 2.70 -4.02
N SER A 367 8.77 1.75 -4.65
CA SER A 367 8.48 1.74 -6.10
C SER A 367 7.43 2.79 -6.57
N LEU A 368 7.43 4.01 -6.04
CA LEU A 368 6.43 5.03 -6.40
C LEU A 368 6.91 6.07 -7.42
N GLN A 369 8.20 6.11 -7.73
CA GLN A 369 8.78 7.13 -8.62
C GLN A 369 9.21 6.51 -9.96
N LYS A 370 8.93 7.22 -11.07
CA LYS A 370 9.42 6.89 -12.43
C LYS A 370 10.96 6.81 -12.53
N HIS A 371 11.67 7.33 -11.52
CA HIS A 371 13.13 7.41 -11.46
C HIS A 371 13.73 6.64 -10.28
N SER A 372 13.03 5.65 -9.71
CA SER A 372 13.65 4.82 -8.67
C SER A 372 14.91 4.17 -9.22
N SER A 373 16.03 4.26 -8.48
CA SER A 373 17.27 3.56 -8.81
C SER A 373 16.96 2.10 -9.15
N PRO A 374 17.53 1.52 -10.21
CA PRO A 374 17.31 0.11 -10.50
C PRO A 374 17.78 -0.76 -9.32
N ILE A 375 17.13 -1.90 -9.12
CA ILE A 375 17.27 -2.74 -7.92
C ILE A 375 18.72 -3.16 -7.66
N ASN A 376 19.51 -3.35 -8.72
CA ASN A 376 20.94 -3.64 -8.66
C ASN A 376 21.73 -2.54 -7.94
N LYS A 377 21.50 -1.26 -8.27
CA LYS A 377 22.17 -0.13 -7.61
C LYS A 377 21.78 -0.07 -6.13
N ALA A 378 20.51 -0.27 -5.83
CA ALA A 378 20.03 -0.27 -4.45
C ALA A 378 20.64 -1.43 -3.63
N LEU A 379 20.72 -2.64 -4.20
CA LEU A 379 21.39 -3.77 -3.57
C LEU A 379 22.88 -3.50 -3.33
N LYS A 380 23.62 -2.99 -4.32
CA LYS A 380 25.03 -2.63 -4.17
C LYS A 380 25.23 -1.58 -3.06
N THR A 381 24.38 -0.57 -3.00
CA THR A 381 24.40 0.42 -1.91
C THR A 381 24.16 -0.23 -0.56
N LEU A 382 23.15 -1.11 -0.44
CA LEU A 382 22.84 -1.80 0.80
C LEU A 382 24.00 -2.69 1.26
N VAL A 383 24.60 -3.48 0.37
CA VAL A 383 25.77 -4.31 0.70
C VAL A 383 26.94 -3.44 1.14
N LYS A 384 27.20 -2.32 0.45
CA LYS A 384 28.27 -1.38 0.82
C LYS A 384 28.13 -0.86 2.26
N ILE A 385 26.92 -0.49 2.69
CA ILE A 385 26.69 0.02 4.04
C ILE A 385 26.58 -1.07 5.12
N SER A 386 26.42 -2.35 4.72
CA SER A 386 26.16 -3.47 5.64
C SER A 386 27.41 -4.24 6.04
N HIS A 387 28.60 -3.69 5.78
CA HIS A 387 29.87 -4.41 6.02
C HIS A 387 30.06 -4.77 7.51
N PRO A 388 30.55 -5.99 7.81
CA PRO A 388 30.93 -7.04 6.87
C PRO A 388 29.74 -7.91 6.39
N VAL A 389 29.66 -8.17 5.08
CA VAL A 389 28.66 -9.09 4.49
C VAL A 389 29.37 -10.38 4.06
N ARG A 390 28.90 -11.54 4.52
CA ARG A 390 29.51 -12.84 4.21
C ARG A 390 28.64 -13.64 3.25
N ASN A 391 29.25 -14.43 2.37
CA ASN A 391 28.51 -15.34 1.50
C ASN A 391 28.11 -16.63 2.24
N SER A 392 27.09 -16.57 3.08
CA SER A 392 26.58 -17.72 3.83
C SER A 392 25.13 -17.47 4.27
N SER A 393 24.44 -18.52 4.74
CA SER A 393 23.08 -18.43 5.30
C SER A 393 22.95 -17.54 6.55
N SER A 394 24.08 -17.15 7.17
CA SER A 394 24.10 -16.13 8.24
C SER A 394 23.81 -14.71 7.71
N THR A 395 24.03 -14.47 6.42
CA THR A 395 23.59 -13.26 5.73
C THR A 395 22.20 -13.50 5.16
N VAL A 396 21.26 -12.62 5.47
CA VAL A 396 19.86 -12.72 5.02
C VAL A 396 19.47 -11.46 4.28
N LEU A 397 19.02 -11.61 3.04
CA LEU A 397 18.44 -10.50 2.27
C LEU A 397 16.90 -10.59 2.31
N VAL A 398 16.28 -9.62 2.96
CA VAL A 398 14.82 -9.44 2.97
C VAL A 398 14.44 -8.32 2.03
N VAL A 399 13.72 -8.65 0.96
CA VAL A 399 13.50 -7.77 -0.18
C VAL A 399 12.01 -7.62 -0.48
N GLY A 400 11.54 -6.41 -0.73
CA GLY A 400 10.14 -6.17 -1.07
C GLY A 400 9.76 -4.70 -1.26
N ARG A 401 9.00 -4.39 -2.31
CA ARG A 401 8.64 -3.00 -2.67
C ARG A 401 7.17 -2.70 -2.39
N TYR A 402 6.82 -1.43 -2.54
CA TYR A 402 5.44 -0.93 -2.46
C TYR A 402 4.50 -1.53 -3.53
N ARG A 403 4.97 -1.74 -4.79
CA ARG A 403 4.22 -2.40 -5.88
C ARG A 403 4.79 -3.78 -6.24
N ASN A 404 5.26 -4.52 -5.24
CA ASN A 404 6.10 -5.73 -5.39
C ASN A 404 7.41 -5.50 -6.16
N ILE A 405 8.29 -6.48 -6.06
CA ILE A 405 9.39 -6.68 -7.00
C ILE A 405 8.77 -7.05 -8.34
N ASP A 406 9.22 -6.42 -9.41
CA ASP A 406 8.71 -6.73 -10.74
C ASP A 406 9.39 -7.98 -11.31
N LYS A 407 8.75 -8.63 -12.29
CA LYS A 407 9.36 -9.79 -12.96
C LYS A 407 10.75 -9.47 -13.51
N SER A 408 10.94 -8.25 -14.01
CA SER A 408 12.21 -7.72 -14.52
C SER A 408 13.28 -7.48 -13.44
N ASP A 409 12.89 -7.35 -12.18
CA ASP A 409 13.84 -7.12 -11.09
C ASP A 409 14.60 -8.41 -10.71
N PHE A 410 14.01 -9.60 -10.91
CA PHE A 410 14.64 -10.88 -10.53
C PHE A 410 15.96 -11.14 -11.27
N PRO A 411 16.03 -11.06 -12.62
CA PRO A 411 17.31 -11.26 -13.30
C PRO A 411 18.40 -10.27 -12.86
N LEU A 412 18.02 -9.01 -12.62
CA LEU A 412 18.93 -7.97 -12.13
C LEU A 412 19.41 -8.25 -10.71
N LEU A 413 18.52 -8.72 -9.83
CA LEU A 413 18.85 -9.04 -8.46
C LEU A 413 19.80 -10.25 -8.41
N MET A 414 19.49 -11.32 -9.14
CA MET A 414 20.31 -12.53 -9.18
C MET A 414 21.68 -12.28 -9.81
N SER A 415 21.76 -11.52 -10.90
CA SER A 415 23.05 -11.17 -11.51
C SER A 415 23.90 -10.29 -10.60
N THR A 416 23.29 -9.36 -9.87
CA THR A 416 24.00 -8.51 -8.91
C THR A 416 24.50 -9.32 -7.71
N LEU A 417 23.72 -10.27 -7.20
CA LEU A 417 24.17 -11.17 -6.14
C LEU A 417 25.36 -12.02 -6.58
N LYS A 418 25.34 -12.51 -7.83
CA LYS A 418 26.48 -13.22 -8.43
C LYS A 418 27.72 -12.33 -8.55
N GLU A 419 27.57 -11.10 -9.05
CA GLU A 419 28.65 -10.12 -9.15
C GLU A 419 29.29 -9.81 -7.78
N LEU A 420 28.47 -9.72 -6.73
CA LEU A 420 28.92 -9.46 -5.37
C LEU A 420 29.45 -10.71 -4.64
N GLY A 421 29.40 -11.90 -5.27
CA GLY A 421 29.79 -13.15 -4.64
C GLY A 421 28.88 -13.57 -3.48
N LEU A 422 27.60 -13.21 -3.51
CA LEU A 422 26.61 -13.42 -2.44
C LEU A 422 25.52 -14.44 -2.83
N THR A 423 25.87 -15.49 -3.57
CA THR A 423 24.91 -16.50 -4.04
C THR A 423 24.48 -17.52 -2.98
N GLY A 424 25.23 -17.65 -1.89
CA GLY A 424 24.99 -18.56 -0.77
C GLY A 424 24.26 -17.92 0.42
N ILE A 425 23.75 -16.69 0.26
CA ILE A 425 22.98 -16.00 1.30
C ILE A 425 21.53 -16.49 1.32
N LYS A 426 20.83 -16.30 2.44
CA LYS A 426 19.40 -16.61 2.55
C LYS A 426 18.58 -15.49 1.91
N LEU A 427 17.62 -15.84 1.05
CA LEU A 427 16.80 -14.90 0.29
C LEU A 427 15.34 -14.97 0.75
N ILE A 428 14.77 -13.82 1.15
CA ILE A 428 13.37 -13.72 1.59
C ILE A 428 12.67 -12.62 0.82
N MET A 429 11.57 -12.95 0.14
CA MET A 429 10.72 -11.99 -0.55
C MET A 429 9.46 -11.68 0.28
N LYS A 430 9.27 -10.41 0.62
CA LYS A 430 8.00 -9.91 1.15
C LYS A 430 7.00 -9.69 0.02
N THR A 431 5.81 -10.29 0.14
CA THR A 431 4.71 -10.08 -0.82
C THR A 431 4.09 -8.68 -0.72
N MET A 432 3.09 -8.41 -1.56
CA MET A 432 2.55 -7.07 -1.77
C MET A 432 1.90 -6.47 -0.53
N GLY A 433 1.97 -5.14 -0.40
CA GLY A 433 1.09 -4.41 0.53
C GLY A 433 -0.28 -4.11 -0.11
N ALA A 434 -1.32 -3.85 0.68
CA ALA A 434 -2.69 -3.61 0.19
C ALA A 434 -2.93 -2.21 -0.41
N ASN A 435 -1.92 -1.57 -0.98
CA ASN A 435 -1.90 -0.12 -1.10
C ASN A 435 -2.48 0.44 -2.42
N ARG A 436 -2.69 -0.38 -3.45
CA ARG A 436 -3.34 0.05 -4.71
C ARG A 436 -4.18 -1.06 -5.34
N CYS A 437 -5.15 -1.60 -4.62
CA CYS A 437 -6.11 -2.53 -5.21
C CYS A 437 -7.17 -1.77 -6.05
N GLU A 438 -6.73 -0.97 -7.01
CA GLU A 438 -7.59 -0.37 -8.04
C GLU A 438 -8.20 -1.46 -8.92
N ASP A 439 -7.43 -2.53 -9.18
CA ASP A 439 -7.89 -3.79 -9.77
C ASP A 439 -7.38 -4.97 -8.92
N ILE A 440 -8.22 -5.37 -7.95
CA ILE A 440 -7.86 -6.38 -6.96
C ILE A 440 -7.58 -7.75 -7.61
N ALA A 441 -8.37 -8.14 -8.62
CA ALA A 441 -8.23 -9.44 -9.27
C ALA A 441 -6.87 -9.55 -9.97
N LYS A 442 -6.46 -8.49 -10.68
CA LYS A 442 -5.15 -8.41 -11.33
C LYS A 442 -4.01 -8.43 -10.31
N ASP A 443 -4.17 -7.75 -9.19
CA ASP A 443 -3.20 -7.71 -8.10
C ASP A 443 -3.00 -9.09 -7.45
N ILE A 444 -4.07 -9.87 -7.24
CA ILE A 444 -3.99 -11.25 -6.75
C ILE A 444 -3.21 -12.12 -7.74
N MET A 445 -3.58 -12.10 -9.02
CA MET A 445 -2.92 -12.91 -10.05
C MET A 445 -1.44 -12.55 -10.19
N ARG A 446 -1.11 -11.25 -10.17
CA ARG A 446 0.27 -10.78 -10.19
C ARG A 446 1.05 -11.25 -8.97
N ASN A 447 0.46 -11.17 -7.78
CA ASN A 447 1.10 -11.61 -6.55
C ASN A 447 1.39 -13.13 -6.58
N ALA A 448 0.44 -13.94 -7.02
CA ALA A 448 0.64 -15.39 -7.19
C ALA A 448 1.76 -15.71 -8.20
N ALA A 449 1.76 -15.04 -9.36
CA ALA A 449 2.80 -15.24 -10.37
C ALA A 449 4.19 -14.84 -9.88
N LEU A 450 4.30 -13.76 -9.12
CA LEU A 450 5.58 -13.31 -8.54
C LEU A 450 6.08 -14.25 -7.45
N ASN A 451 5.19 -14.80 -6.61
CA ASN A 451 5.56 -15.81 -5.62
C ASN A 451 6.18 -17.04 -6.30
N ALA A 452 5.57 -17.53 -7.38
CA ALA A 452 6.10 -18.66 -8.13
C ALA A 452 7.49 -18.38 -8.73
N ILE A 453 7.70 -17.17 -9.27
CA ILE A 453 9.02 -16.77 -9.81
C ILE A 453 10.06 -16.69 -8.68
N ALA A 454 9.71 -16.09 -7.54
CA ALA A 454 10.61 -15.96 -6.41
C ALA A 454 11.04 -17.33 -5.86
N GLN A 455 10.09 -18.25 -5.67
CA GLN A 455 10.40 -19.62 -5.21
C GLN A 455 11.32 -20.37 -6.19
N ARG A 456 11.09 -20.24 -7.51
CA ARG A 456 11.99 -20.80 -8.54
C ARG A 456 13.41 -20.23 -8.49
N ASN A 457 13.59 -19.04 -7.92
CA ASN A 457 14.89 -18.38 -7.73
C ASN A 457 15.44 -18.56 -6.31
N GLY A 458 14.90 -19.50 -5.52
CA GLY A 458 15.39 -19.82 -4.18
C GLY A 458 14.98 -18.84 -3.08
N PHE A 459 13.96 -18.00 -3.32
CA PHE A 459 13.42 -17.13 -2.28
C PHE A 459 12.40 -17.86 -1.42
N GLU A 460 12.54 -17.72 -0.12
CA GLU A 460 11.44 -17.93 0.82
C GLU A 460 10.46 -16.76 0.76
N ILE A 461 9.19 -17.04 1.00
CA ILE A 461 8.12 -16.06 0.85
C ILE A 461 7.63 -15.64 2.22
N LEU A 462 7.73 -14.34 2.51
CA LEU A 462 7.09 -13.70 3.65
C LEU A 462 5.74 -13.15 3.20
N GLN A 463 4.65 -13.89 3.46
CA GLN A 463 3.32 -13.51 3.02
C GLN A 463 2.76 -12.37 3.88
N VAL A 464 2.56 -11.22 3.25
CA VAL A 464 1.99 -10.02 3.86
C VAL A 464 0.67 -9.63 3.22
N PHE A 465 0.49 -9.93 1.93
CA PHE A 465 -0.66 -9.49 1.14
C PHE A 465 -2.03 -9.90 1.73
N PRO A 466 -2.39 -11.18 1.89
CA PRO A 466 -3.69 -11.57 2.43
C PRO A 466 -3.90 -11.13 3.88
N ILE A 467 -2.84 -11.13 4.71
CA ILE A 467 -2.87 -10.67 6.10
C ILE A 467 -3.31 -9.21 6.17
N ILE A 468 -2.67 -8.34 5.40
CA ILE A 468 -2.99 -6.90 5.35
C ILE A 468 -4.34 -6.66 4.71
N LEU A 469 -4.65 -7.39 3.64
CA LEU A 469 -5.81 -7.16 2.82
C LEU A 469 -7.13 -7.52 3.52
N GLY A 470 -7.12 -8.60 4.33
CA GLY A 470 -8.26 -8.98 5.16
C GLY A 470 -8.65 -7.92 6.20
N MET A 471 -7.70 -7.07 6.59
CA MET A 471 -7.90 -5.95 7.54
C MET A 471 -7.48 -4.62 6.93
N TYR A 472 -7.74 -4.40 5.64
CA TYR A 472 -7.15 -3.26 4.93
C TYR A 472 -7.51 -1.92 5.59
N LYS A 473 -8.70 -1.77 6.18
CA LYS A 473 -9.12 -0.57 6.93
C LYS A 473 -8.26 -0.26 8.15
N ASP A 474 -7.60 -1.26 8.72
CA ASP A 474 -6.70 -1.16 9.89
C ASP A 474 -5.22 -1.05 9.50
N VAL A 475 -4.92 -1.12 8.19
CA VAL A 475 -3.54 -1.22 7.68
C VAL A 475 -3.28 -0.32 6.45
N THR A 476 -4.29 0.27 5.80
CA THR A 476 -4.12 1.09 4.59
C THR A 476 -3.24 2.30 4.84
N TYR A 477 -2.27 2.47 3.95
CA TYR A 477 -1.25 3.52 3.91
C TYR A 477 -1.72 4.87 3.40
N GLY A 478 -1.04 5.91 3.87
CA GLY A 478 -1.14 7.27 3.38
C GLY A 478 -0.38 7.46 2.08
N ARG A 479 -0.78 8.50 1.34
CA ARG A 479 0.21 9.33 0.66
C ARG A 479 1.24 9.74 1.70
N CYS A 480 2.52 9.71 1.34
CA CYS A 480 3.65 10.10 2.17
C CYS A 480 3.28 11.24 3.13
N ALA A 481 3.65 11.08 4.40
CA ALA A 481 3.54 12.12 5.40
C ALA A 481 4.01 13.46 4.81
N LEU A 482 3.15 14.47 4.92
CA LEU A 482 3.59 15.85 4.77
C LEU A 482 4.77 16.07 5.74
N PRO A 483 5.88 16.67 5.30
CA PRO A 483 6.95 17.05 6.20
C PRO A 483 6.44 18.18 7.12
N GLN A 484 6.41 17.92 8.42
CA GLN A 484 6.20 18.92 9.47
C GLN A 484 7.10 18.44 10.64
N GLU A 485 8.11 19.14 11.14
CA GLU A 485 8.60 20.52 11.06
C GLU A 485 10.14 20.49 11.01
N ARG A 486 10.76 21.43 10.28
CA ARG A 486 12.21 21.65 10.34
C ARG A 486 12.52 22.59 11.50
N GLY A 487 13.39 22.14 12.38
CA GLY A 487 14.23 22.99 13.23
C GLY A 487 15.69 22.72 12.96
N SER A 488 16.21 23.10 11.79
CA SER A 488 17.62 23.49 11.54
C SER A 488 17.89 23.60 10.02
N LYS A 489 18.66 24.64 9.67
CA LYS A 489 18.95 25.11 8.31
C LYS A 489 19.81 24.10 7.55
N ILE A 490 19.30 23.54 6.44
CA ILE A 490 20.15 23.03 5.34
C ILE A 490 19.54 23.41 3.98
N LYS A 491 20.42 23.94 3.12
CA LYS A 491 20.15 24.56 1.82
C LYS A 491 19.34 23.65 0.87
N LYS A 492 18.44 24.28 0.13
CA LYS A 492 17.58 23.69 -0.91
C LYS A 492 18.45 23.21 -2.09
N LEU A 493 18.18 22.01 -2.61
CA LEU A 493 18.50 21.64 -3.99
C LEU A 493 17.18 21.33 -4.73
N PRO A 494 17.02 21.76 -5.99
CA PRO A 494 15.75 21.74 -6.70
C PRO A 494 15.49 20.38 -7.38
N CYS A 495 14.26 19.87 -7.28
CA CYS A 495 13.78 18.80 -8.14
C CYS A 495 13.37 19.40 -9.50
N GLN A 496 14.01 19.00 -10.59
CA GLN A 496 13.54 19.25 -11.95
C GLN A 496 12.75 18.03 -12.47
N ARG A 497 11.53 18.35 -12.91
CA ARG A 497 10.50 17.66 -13.74
C ARG A 497 10.42 16.14 -13.78
#